data_AF-A0A2V3UKE7-F1
#
_entry.id   AF-A0A2V3UKE7-F1
#
_cell.length_a   1.000
_cell.length_b   1.000
_cell.length_c   1.000
_cell.angle_alpha   90.00
_cell.angle_beta   90.00
_cell.angle_gamma   90.00
#
_symmetry.space_group_name_H-M   'P 1'
#
loop_
_entity.id
_entity.type
_entity.pdbx_description
1 polymer ?
#
loop_
_entity_poly.entity_id
_entity_poly.type
_entity_poly.pdbx_seq_one_letter_code
_entity_poly.pdbx_strand_id
1 'polypeptide(L)'
;MPSATTGSKGVGAAHYLRVGLAGLVLSLGFAPHAAQAQAGTAACKRDLFVLDSTLRNALRDLEAAGQATDEAKCAAYRKHIDVMRQASKTFARCTTGRERQENVAQMDGSVADFEVLIRARCAKP
;
A
#
# COMPACT_ATOMS: atom_id res chain seq x y z
N MET A 1 -26.54 34.17 -0.27
CA MET A 1 -25.75 35.42 -0.30
C MET A 1 -24.41 35.13 -0.96
N PRO A 2 -24.18 35.61 -2.19
CA PRO A 2 -22.91 35.44 -2.91
C PRO A 2 -21.88 36.47 -2.43
N SER A 3 -20.64 36.03 -2.16
CA SER A 3 -19.52 36.94 -1.94
C SER A 3 -18.57 36.91 -3.12
N ALA A 4 -18.17 38.12 -3.49
CA ALA A 4 -17.64 38.52 -4.76
C ALA A 4 -16.14 38.26 -4.96
N THR A 5 -15.80 38.27 -6.24
CA THR A 5 -14.50 38.30 -6.90
C THR A 5 -13.62 39.49 -6.47
N THR A 6 -12.35 39.26 -6.09
CA THR A 6 -11.22 40.23 -6.20
C THR A 6 -9.92 39.43 -5.92
N GLY A 7 -8.78 39.58 -6.60
CA GLY A 7 -8.37 40.52 -7.62
C GLY A 7 -7.10 40.03 -8.32
N SER A 8 -6.99 40.44 -9.58
CA SER A 8 -5.83 40.31 -10.45
C SER A 8 -4.73 41.28 -10.00
N LYS A 9 -3.53 40.76 -9.74
CA LYS A 9 -2.24 41.47 -9.72
C LYS A 9 -1.22 40.50 -10.30
N GLY A 10 -0.39 40.79 -11.29
CA GLY A 10 -0.18 41.98 -12.08
C GLY A 10 0.68 41.53 -13.27
N VAL A 11 0.42 42.11 -14.43
CA VAL A 11 1.22 41.92 -15.64
C VAL A 11 2.55 42.64 -15.42
N GLY A 12 3.61 41.87 -15.18
CA GLY A 12 4.99 42.34 -15.25
C GLY A 12 5.59 41.91 -16.60
N ALA A 13 5.16 42.57 -17.67
CA ALA A 13 5.81 42.45 -18.97
C ALA A 13 7.10 43.29 -18.99
N ALA A 14 8.12 42.71 -19.59
CA ALA A 14 9.31 43.36 -20.14
C ALA A 14 10.34 43.88 -19.14
N HIS A 15 11.47 43.17 -19.06
CA HIS A 15 12.76 43.62 -19.60
C HIS A 15 13.89 42.98 -18.81
N TYR A 16 14.37 41.80 -19.21
CA TYR A 16 15.82 41.53 -19.20
C TYR A 16 16.15 40.62 -20.37
N LEU A 17 16.49 41.28 -21.47
CA LEU A 17 17.30 40.76 -22.56
C LEU A 17 18.62 40.25 -21.97
N ARG A 18 18.89 38.95 -22.07
CA ARG A 18 20.23 38.39 -22.26
C ARG A 18 20.10 36.92 -22.65
N VAL A 19 20.35 36.68 -23.93
CA VAL A 19 20.62 35.36 -24.50
C VAL A 19 21.74 34.73 -23.68
N GLY A 20 21.40 33.65 -22.99
CA GLY A 20 22.33 32.76 -22.30
C GLY A 20 21.83 31.34 -22.49
N LEU A 21 22.42 30.65 -23.47
CA LEU A 21 22.34 29.20 -23.62
C LEU A 21 22.95 28.55 -22.36
N ALA A 22 22.14 28.25 -21.35
CA ALA A 22 22.57 27.42 -20.23
C ALA A 22 21.35 26.86 -19.47
N GLY A 23 21.09 25.57 -19.69
CA GLY A 23 20.52 24.67 -18.70
C GLY A 23 19.09 24.96 -18.24
N LEU A 24 18.10 24.61 -19.06
CA LEU A 24 16.76 24.31 -18.55
C LEU A 24 16.84 22.98 -17.77
N VAL A 25 17.31 23.03 -16.52
CA VAL A 25 17.17 21.91 -15.59
C VAL A 25 15.69 21.84 -15.22
N LEU A 26 14.95 21.04 -15.99
CA LEU A 26 13.61 20.59 -15.65
C LEU A 26 13.71 19.84 -14.32
N SER A 27 13.43 20.57 -13.23
CA SER A 27 13.31 19.98 -11.91
C SER A 27 12.05 19.13 -11.92
N LEU A 28 12.20 17.84 -12.22
CA LEU A 28 11.21 16.79 -12.01
C LEU A 28 10.87 16.78 -10.52
N GLY A 29 9.88 17.58 -10.14
CA GLY A 29 9.25 17.50 -8.84
C GLY A 29 8.64 16.11 -8.72
N PHE A 30 9.31 15.23 -7.98
CA PHE A 30 8.69 14.04 -7.41
C PHE A 30 7.64 14.51 -6.39
N ALA A 31 6.48 14.92 -6.89
CA ALA A 31 5.29 14.95 -6.06
C ALA A 31 5.02 13.49 -5.67
N PRO A 32 4.94 13.14 -4.38
CA PRO A 32 4.50 11.82 -3.99
C PRO A 32 3.10 11.66 -4.59
N HIS A 33 2.97 10.80 -5.60
CA HIS A 33 1.67 10.41 -6.11
C HIS A 33 0.94 9.78 -4.93
N ALA A 34 0.05 10.54 -4.29
CA ALA A 34 -0.95 9.97 -3.42
C ALA A 34 -1.63 8.90 -4.28
N ALA A 35 -1.42 7.63 -3.94
CA ALA A 35 -1.93 6.51 -4.71
C ALA A 35 -3.45 6.65 -4.75
N GLN A 36 -3.96 7.20 -5.85
CA GLN A 36 -5.40 7.33 -6.05
C GLN A 36 -5.96 5.92 -6.07
N ALA A 37 -7.04 5.65 -5.33
CA ALA A 37 -7.65 4.32 -5.31
C ALA A 37 -7.93 3.86 -6.76
N GLN A 38 -7.30 2.77 -7.18
CA GLN A 38 -7.38 2.24 -8.56
C GLN A 38 -8.45 1.16 -8.70
N ALA A 39 -9.46 1.19 -7.83
CA ALA A 39 -10.54 0.23 -7.81
C ALA A 39 -11.24 0.14 -9.18
N GLY A 40 -11.55 -1.08 -9.60
CA GLY A 40 -12.20 -1.34 -10.90
C GLY A 40 -11.26 -1.41 -12.12
N THR A 41 -9.99 -1.02 -11.99
CA THR A 41 -9.02 -1.15 -13.09
C THR A 41 -8.68 -2.61 -13.42
N ALA A 42 -8.28 -2.90 -14.65
CA ALA A 42 -7.82 -4.24 -15.05
C ALA A 42 -6.58 -4.69 -14.23
N ALA A 43 -5.72 -3.75 -13.85
CA ALA A 43 -4.62 -4.02 -12.93
C ALA A 43 -5.12 -4.52 -11.58
N CYS A 44 -6.05 -3.80 -10.94
CA CYS A 44 -6.60 -4.22 -9.66
C CYS A 44 -7.36 -5.55 -9.72
N LYS A 45 -8.07 -5.85 -10.81
CA LYS A 45 -8.70 -7.18 -10.99
C LYS A 45 -7.66 -8.31 -10.98
N ARG A 46 -6.52 -8.11 -11.66
CA ARG A 46 -5.41 -9.08 -11.63
C ARG A 46 -4.76 -9.16 -10.25
N ASP A 47 -4.49 -8.02 -9.63
CA ASP A 47 -3.87 -7.96 -8.29
C ASP A 47 -4.74 -8.69 -7.26
N LEU A 48 -6.07 -8.50 -7.29
CA LEU A 48 -7.01 -9.18 -6.40
C LEU A 48 -7.07 -10.69 -6.66
N PHE A 49 -7.02 -11.13 -7.92
CA PHE A 49 -6.98 -12.54 -8.26
C PHE A 49 -5.67 -13.22 -7.79
N VAL A 50 -4.54 -12.55 -8.00
CA VAL A 50 -3.24 -13.02 -7.50
C VAL A 50 -3.24 -13.05 -5.98
N LEU A 51 -3.78 -12.01 -5.33
CA LEU A 51 -3.91 -11.95 -3.88
C LEU A 51 -4.71 -13.13 -3.34
N ASP A 52 -5.87 -13.43 -3.92
CA ASP A 52 -6.71 -14.56 -3.52
C ASP A 52 -5.95 -15.92 -3.60
N SER A 53 -5.17 -16.13 -4.67
CA SER A 53 -4.30 -17.30 -4.76
C SER A 53 -3.18 -17.30 -3.70
N THR A 54 -2.61 -16.14 -3.40
CA THR A 54 -1.54 -15.97 -2.40
C THR A 54 -2.05 -16.25 -0.99
N LEU A 55 -3.26 -15.79 -0.66
CA LEU A 55 -3.90 -16.05 0.63
C LEU A 55 -4.17 -17.54 0.83
N ARG A 56 -4.71 -18.23 -0.18
CA ARG A 56 -4.89 -19.69 -0.14
C ARG A 56 -3.57 -20.42 0.09
N ASN A 57 -2.52 -20.05 -0.64
CA ASN A 57 -1.21 -20.67 -0.48
C ASN A 57 -0.61 -20.41 0.90
N ALA A 58 -0.75 -19.19 1.44
CA ALA A 58 -0.28 -18.85 2.78
C ALA A 58 -1.00 -19.65 3.87
N LEU A 59 -2.30 -19.94 3.69
CA LEU A 59 -3.04 -20.84 4.59
C LEU A 59 -2.52 -22.28 4.50
N ARG A 60 -2.27 -22.80 3.29
CA ARG A 60 -1.66 -24.13 3.10
C ARG A 60 -0.28 -24.24 3.75
N ASP A 61 0.54 -23.20 3.63
CA ASP A 61 1.86 -23.13 4.26
C ASP A 61 1.75 -23.18 5.80
N LEU A 62 0.76 -22.47 6.37
CA LEU A 62 0.48 -22.53 7.81
C LEU A 62 0.00 -23.93 8.26
N GLU A 63 -0.92 -24.54 7.50
CA GLU A 63 -1.42 -25.90 7.77
C GLU A 63 -0.26 -26.91 7.77
N ALA A 64 0.62 -26.83 6.77
CA ALA A 64 1.80 -27.68 6.66
C ALA A 64 2.77 -27.47 7.84
N ALA A 65 2.96 -26.22 8.27
CA ALA A 65 3.81 -25.88 9.40
C ALA A 65 3.28 -26.41 10.75
N GLY A 66 1.98 -26.69 10.88
CA GLY A 66 1.37 -27.18 12.12
C GLY A 66 2.01 -28.45 12.70
N GLN A 67 2.60 -29.29 11.83
CA GLN A 67 3.30 -30.53 12.21
C GLN A 67 4.83 -30.39 12.21
N ALA A 68 5.36 -29.23 11.85
CA ALA A 68 6.79 -28.97 11.76
C ALA A 68 7.42 -28.64 13.13
N THR A 69 8.75 -28.48 13.16
CA THR A 69 9.48 -27.99 14.34
C THR A 69 9.03 -26.58 14.70
N ASP A 70 9.30 -26.16 15.94
CA ASP A 70 8.90 -24.83 16.41
C ASP A 70 9.60 -23.71 15.63
N GLU A 71 10.85 -23.90 15.21
CA GLU A 71 11.57 -22.96 14.34
C GLU A 71 10.84 -22.79 12.99
N ALA A 72 10.44 -23.90 12.37
CA ALA A 72 9.71 -23.90 11.10
C ALA A 72 8.32 -23.26 11.24
N LYS A 73 7.61 -23.50 12.34
CA LYS A 73 6.35 -22.82 12.67
C LYS A 73 6.54 -21.31 12.79
N CYS A 74 7.57 -20.89 13.51
CA CYS A 74 7.89 -19.48 13.68
C CYS A 74 8.28 -18.80 12.36
N ALA A 75 9.00 -19.48 11.47
CA ALA A 75 9.26 -18.97 10.13
C ALA A 75 7.97 -18.84 9.30
N ALA A 76 7.07 -19.82 9.36
CA ALA A 76 5.78 -19.79 8.68
C ALA A 76 4.88 -18.66 9.18
N TYR A 77 4.82 -18.42 10.50
CA TYR A 77 4.05 -17.32 11.09
C TYR A 77 4.55 -15.95 10.62
N ARG A 78 5.88 -15.74 10.57
CA ARG A 78 6.47 -14.49 10.06
C ARG A 78 6.12 -14.27 8.60
N LYS A 79 6.26 -15.31 7.76
CA LYS A 79 5.87 -15.26 6.34
C LYS A 79 4.38 -14.96 6.18
N HIS A 80 3.52 -15.55 7.01
CA HIS A 80 2.08 -15.30 6.96
C HIS A 80 1.74 -13.83 7.27
N ILE A 81 2.38 -13.24 8.28
CA ILE A 81 2.24 -11.80 8.59
C ILE A 81 2.62 -10.94 7.39
N ASP A 82 3.72 -11.25 6.70
CA ASP A 82 4.15 -10.48 5.54
C ASP A 82 3.11 -10.54 4.41
N VAL A 83 2.50 -11.71 4.18
CA VAL A 83 1.39 -11.87 3.23
C VAL A 83 0.18 -11.04 3.64
N MET A 84 -0.25 -11.09 4.91
CA MET A 84 -1.40 -10.33 5.40
C MET A 84 -1.17 -8.81 5.28
N ARG A 85 0.03 -8.32 5.61
CA ARG A 85 0.39 -6.90 5.46
C ARG A 85 0.34 -6.47 3.98
N GLN A 86 0.78 -7.33 3.08
CA GLN A 86 0.71 -7.05 1.65
C GLN A 86 -0.74 -7.10 1.13
N ALA A 87 -1.54 -8.04 1.63
CA ALA A 87 -2.97 -8.14 1.33
C ALA A 87 -3.72 -6.87 1.74
N SER A 88 -3.51 -6.39 2.98
CA SER A 88 -4.07 -5.13 3.50
C SER A 88 -3.80 -3.95 2.55
N LYS A 89 -2.55 -3.80 2.09
CA LYS A 89 -2.16 -2.76 1.12
C LYS A 89 -2.86 -2.91 -0.24
N THR A 90 -2.98 -4.13 -0.74
CA THR A 90 -3.66 -4.41 -2.02
C THR A 90 -5.15 -4.09 -1.92
N PHE A 91 -5.84 -4.55 -0.86
CA PHE A 91 -7.23 -4.21 -0.63
C PHE A 91 -7.41 -2.69 -0.46
N ALA A 92 -6.56 -2.02 0.32
CA ALA A 92 -6.64 -0.58 0.51
C ALA A 92 -6.55 0.23 -0.80
N ARG A 93 -5.83 -0.29 -1.80
CA ARG A 93 -5.70 0.32 -3.13
C ARG A 93 -6.81 -0.08 -4.10
N CYS A 94 -7.22 -1.34 -4.07
CA CYS A 94 -8.01 -1.96 -5.15
C CYS A 94 -9.50 -2.14 -4.83
N THR A 95 -9.93 -1.91 -3.59
CA THR A 95 -11.34 -1.92 -3.18
C THR A 95 -11.74 -0.57 -2.60
N THR A 96 -13.04 -0.34 -2.42
CA THR A 96 -13.58 0.92 -1.86
C THR A 96 -14.72 0.66 -0.89
N GLY A 97 -15.21 1.72 -0.22
CA GLY A 97 -16.36 1.66 0.66
C GLY A 97 -16.18 0.66 1.81
N ARG A 98 -17.26 -0.03 2.17
CA ARG A 98 -17.31 -1.00 3.26
C ARG A 98 -16.43 -2.23 3.01
N GLU A 99 -16.41 -2.75 1.78
CA GLU A 99 -15.57 -3.89 1.40
C GLU A 99 -14.09 -3.61 1.67
N ARG A 100 -13.61 -2.39 1.37
CA ARG A 100 -12.24 -1.99 1.71
C ARG A 100 -11.99 -2.04 3.21
N GLN A 101 -12.90 -1.48 3.99
CA GLN A 101 -12.75 -1.38 5.44
C GLN A 101 -12.71 -2.79 6.07
N GLU A 102 -13.63 -3.66 5.69
CA GLU A 102 -13.72 -5.03 6.20
C GLU A 102 -12.48 -5.85 5.84
N ASN A 103 -12.05 -5.82 4.57
CA ASN A 103 -10.89 -6.58 4.12
C ASN A 103 -9.59 -6.08 4.76
N VAL A 104 -9.39 -4.77 4.85
CA VAL A 104 -8.21 -4.19 5.52
C VAL A 104 -8.20 -4.57 7.00
N ALA A 105 -9.32 -4.39 7.71
CA ALA A 105 -9.42 -4.71 9.13
C ALA A 105 -9.20 -6.21 9.40
N GLN A 106 -9.69 -7.10 8.54
CA GLN A 106 -9.49 -8.54 8.68
C GLN A 106 -7.99 -8.91 8.55
N MET A 107 -7.30 -8.34 7.56
CA MET A 107 -5.87 -8.60 7.37
C MET A 107 -5.05 -8.05 8.53
N ASP A 108 -5.31 -6.81 8.95
CA ASP A 108 -4.59 -6.16 10.05
C ASP A 108 -4.88 -6.85 11.40
N GLY A 109 -6.11 -7.32 11.62
CA GLY A 109 -6.46 -8.13 12.79
C GLY A 109 -5.69 -9.45 12.83
N SER A 110 -5.63 -10.17 11.70
CA SER A 110 -4.83 -11.39 11.58
C SER A 110 -3.35 -11.13 11.85
N VAL A 111 -2.79 -10.01 11.37
CA VAL A 111 -1.42 -9.61 11.70
C VAL A 111 -1.23 -9.49 13.22
N ALA A 112 -2.12 -8.77 13.90
CA ALA A 112 -2.03 -8.58 15.34
C ALA A 112 -2.08 -9.92 16.11
N ASP A 113 -2.96 -10.84 15.71
CA ASP A 113 -3.10 -12.16 16.31
C ASP A 113 -1.81 -12.99 16.16
N PHE A 114 -1.25 -13.05 14.96
CA PHE A 114 0.00 -13.78 14.72
C PHE A 114 1.20 -13.12 15.40
N GLU A 115 1.24 -11.80 15.52
CA GLU A 115 2.29 -11.12 16.28
C GLU A 115 2.25 -11.48 17.77
N VAL A 116 1.06 -11.68 18.36
CA VAL A 116 0.92 -12.20 19.73
C VAL A 116 1.52 -13.60 19.82
N LEU A 117 1.20 -14.50 18.88
CA LEU A 117 1.74 -15.86 18.85
C LEU A 117 3.27 -15.87 18.74
N ILE A 118 3.83 -15.04 17.87
CA ILE A 118 5.28 -14.91 17.69
C ILE A 118 5.93 -14.41 18.98
N ARG A 119 5.38 -13.36 19.62
CA ARG A 119 5.93 -12.86 20.90
C ARG A 119 5.90 -13.92 22.00
N ALA A 120 4.84 -14.73 22.05
CA ALA A 120 4.67 -15.76 23.07
C ALA A 120 5.55 -17.00 22.86
N ARG A 121 5.87 -17.35 21.60
CA ARG A 121 6.46 -18.67 21.25
C ARG A 121 7.79 -18.60 20.51
N CYS A 122 8.04 -17.54 19.76
CA CYS A 122 9.14 -17.47 18.80
C CYS A 122 10.30 -16.59 19.30
N ALA A 123 10.54 -16.60 20.60
CA ALA A 123 11.55 -15.78 21.25
C ALA A 123 12.95 -16.15 20.73
N LYS A 124 13.41 -15.32 19.78
CA LYS A 124 14.71 -15.30 19.08
C LYS A 124 14.81 -16.26 17.87
N PRO A 125 15.34 -15.79 16.73
CA PRO A 125 15.70 -16.65 15.59
C PRO A 125 16.81 -17.64 15.94
#